data_AF-A0A1B2EGV1-F1
#
_entry.id   AF-A0A1B2EGV1-F1
#
_cell.length_a   1.000
_cell.length_b   1.000
_cell.length_c   1.000
_cell.angle_alpha   90.00
_cell.angle_beta   90.00
_cell.angle_gamma   90.00
#
_symmetry.space_group_name_H-M   'P 1'
#
loop_
_entity.id
_entity.type
_entity.pdbx_description
1 polymer ?
#
loop_
_entity_poly.entity_id
_entity_poly.type
_entity_poly.pdbx_seq_one_letter_code
_entity_poly.pdbx_strand_id
1 'polypeptide(L)'
;MAILYVSTTGSDSNSGTSGSPVKSINKAAQLAQAGDTVLVGAGTYNGTVSISKNGTASGQITFKPADGAHVVIDGSQTGAGTDLVTITGDYITFQGFEVANAKRTGIGLWGSHDSKVLDNNVHDSFRAGVYAGGSVGQSYNNVIDGNEVWRNVKENMSRTWSGGWAQGISLDKSDNSVISNNNVYDNWGEGVGAMFTKGAKITGNTVYDSYSIGIYLDNAQDAVVQYNTVSHSYDTAFYRSGKPAAGIVIANENGDRMLPSSGIVVTDNVLAGVGNLVYSSYGANTGLVNSTTSPNTIYSSPDSVPSSTPTPISTPIPSGDPVASSEDVFTFNTAIGRNVKVISDFDVAADTIALDNSIFTKLPGTGELSYRFFTVGETAKDRNDYIIYDKNTGVLSYDPDGSGSAAAVKFAVVENKAALTAAHFLII
;
A
#
# COMPACT_ATOMS: atom_id res chain seq x y z
N MET A 1 -5.33 12.72 21.97
CA MET A 1 -5.61 13.00 20.55
C MET A 1 -5.71 14.49 20.35
N ALA A 2 -4.58 15.09 19.99
CA ALA A 2 -4.45 16.44 19.52
C ALA A 2 -3.99 16.43 18.05
N ILE A 3 -4.19 17.56 17.37
CA ILE A 3 -3.64 17.79 16.03
C ILE A 3 -2.45 18.74 16.16
N LEU A 4 -1.29 18.29 15.67
CA LEU A 4 -0.08 19.08 15.52
C LEU A 4 0.06 19.56 14.08
N TYR A 5 0.33 20.84 13.89
CA TYR A 5 0.43 21.46 12.57
C TYR A 5 1.88 21.80 12.25
N VAL A 6 2.34 21.39 11.07
CA VAL A 6 3.66 21.69 10.52
C VAL A 6 3.50 22.57 9.29
N SER A 7 4.31 23.62 9.16
CA SER A 7 4.32 24.49 7.98
C SER A 7 5.74 24.97 7.66
N THR A 8 6.07 25.08 6.38
CA THR A 8 7.37 25.63 5.92
C THR A 8 7.62 27.06 6.40
N THR A 9 6.56 27.82 6.71
CA THR A 9 6.62 29.19 7.27
C THR A 9 6.46 29.23 8.79
N GLY A 10 6.35 28.07 9.46
CA GLY A 10 6.26 27.96 10.92
C GLY A 10 7.59 28.22 11.64
N SER A 11 7.60 27.99 12.95
CA SER A 11 8.81 28.06 13.78
C SER A 11 8.87 26.89 14.76
N ASP A 12 10.04 26.25 14.93
CA ASP A 12 10.20 25.15 15.89
C ASP A 12 10.18 25.59 17.37
N SER A 13 10.11 26.90 17.62
CA SER A 13 9.77 27.47 18.92
C SER A 13 8.26 27.46 19.21
N ASN A 14 7.42 27.22 18.19
CA ASN A 14 5.97 27.25 18.33
C ASN A 14 5.43 25.99 19.02
N SER A 15 4.18 26.06 19.48
CA SER A 15 3.51 24.97 20.18
C SER A 15 2.97 23.87 19.27
N GLY A 16 2.91 24.09 17.95
CA GLY A 16 2.35 23.12 17.00
C GLY A 16 0.83 23.18 16.87
N THR A 17 0.18 24.23 17.38
CA THR A 17 -1.26 24.45 17.16
C THR A 17 -1.52 25.03 15.77
N SER A 18 -2.77 25.03 15.30
CA SER A 18 -3.13 25.60 13.99
C SER A 18 -2.74 27.07 13.83
N GLY A 19 -2.88 27.87 14.89
CA GLY A 19 -2.47 29.28 14.91
C GLY A 19 -0.98 29.51 15.20
N SER A 20 -0.23 28.46 15.54
CA SER A 20 1.21 28.51 15.84
C SER A 20 1.88 27.20 15.42
N PRO A 21 1.97 26.94 14.10
CA PRO A 21 2.51 25.68 13.59
C PRO A 21 4.02 25.61 13.79
N VAL A 22 4.54 24.40 14.03
CA VAL A 22 5.99 24.15 14.03
C VAL A 22 6.55 24.17 12.62
N LYS A 23 7.86 24.36 12.47
CA LYS A 23 8.49 24.45 11.14
C LYS A 23 8.82 23.08 10.58
N SER A 24 9.33 22.18 11.41
CA SER A 24 9.85 20.88 10.99
C SER A 24 8.96 19.73 11.44
N ILE A 25 8.93 18.67 10.62
CA ILE A 25 8.28 17.41 10.94
C ILE A 25 8.95 16.77 12.17
N ASN A 26 10.28 16.92 12.32
CA ASN A 26 11.00 16.47 13.52
C ASN A 26 10.50 17.13 14.80
N LYS A 27 10.23 18.44 14.77
CA LYS A 27 9.71 19.11 15.96
C LYS A 27 8.32 18.59 16.32
N ALA A 28 7.45 18.37 15.34
CA ALA A 28 6.15 17.72 15.59
C ALA A 28 6.31 16.30 16.11
N ALA A 29 7.21 15.48 15.54
CA ALA A 29 7.48 14.12 16.01
C ALA A 29 7.97 14.08 17.47
N GLN A 30 8.72 15.09 17.92
CA GLN A 30 9.14 15.22 19.32
C GLN A 30 7.99 15.59 20.27
N LEU A 31 7.02 16.37 19.79
CA LEU A 31 5.86 16.83 20.55
C LEU A 31 4.74 15.79 20.61
N ALA A 32 4.61 14.97 19.57
CA ALA A 32 3.52 14.02 19.42
C ALA A 32 3.45 13.01 20.58
N GLN A 33 2.22 12.71 20.98
CA GLN A 33 1.86 11.67 21.93
C GLN A 33 0.98 10.62 21.25
N ALA A 34 0.82 9.46 21.89
CA ALA A 34 -0.04 8.40 21.39
C ALA A 34 -1.46 8.92 21.08
N GLY A 35 -1.96 8.57 19.90
CA GLY A 35 -3.24 9.00 19.36
C GLY A 35 -3.24 10.39 18.75
N ASP A 36 -2.11 11.10 18.65
CA ASP A 36 -2.04 12.40 17.99
C ASP A 36 -1.90 12.27 16.47
N THR A 37 -2.37 13.29 15.76
CA THR A 37 -2.17 13.44 14.31
C THR A 37 -1.27 14.64 14.02
N VAL A 38 -0.22 14.44 13.24
CA VAL A 38 0.65 15.47 12.69
C VAL A 38 0.20 15.78 11.26
N LEU A 39 -0.43 16.95 11.06
CA LEU A 39 -0.82 17.48 9.76
C LEU A 39 0.30 18.37 9.20
N VAL A 40 0.81 17.99 8.03
CA VAL A 40 1.91 18.70 7.37
C VAL A 40 1.37 19.53 6.21
N GLY A 41 1.52 20.85 6.28
CA GLY A 41 1.13 21.77 5.23
C GLY A 41 1.98 21.60 3.97
N ALA A 42 1.45 22.05 2.83
CA ALA A 42 2.10 21.89 1.53
C ALA A 42 3.51 22.51 1.48
N GLY A 43 4.40 21.86 0.75
CA GLY A 43 5.75 22.36 0.47
C GLY A 43 6.83 21.29 0.56
N THR A 44 8.07 21.75 0.36
CA THR A 44 9.27 20.90 0.41
C THR A 44 9.99 21.07 1.74
N TYR A 45 10.17 19.95 2.43
CA TYR A 45 10.86 19.83 3.70
C TYR A 45 12.23 19.18 3.45
N ASN A 46 13.29 19.98 3.58
CA ASN A 46 14.65 19.52 3.36
C ASN A 46 15.22 18.91 4.66
N GLY A 47 15.92 17.79 4.53
CA GLY A 47 16.58 17.11 5.64
C GLY A 47 15.84 15.87 6.13
N THR A 48 16.39 15.24 7.16
CA THR A 48 15.88 13.95 7.67
C THR A 48 14.66 14.13 8.56
N VAL A 49 13.81 13.10 8.61
CA VAL A 49 12.71 12.95 9.56
C VAL A 49 13.01 11.77 10.49
N SER A 50 12.88 11.96 11.79
CA SER A 50 13.13 10.94 12.81
C SER A 50 11.92 10.83 13.75
N ILE A 51 11.28 9.65 13.75
CA ILE A 51 10.08 9.35 14.53
C ILE A 51 10.42 8.21 15.50
N SER A 52 10.60 8.56 16.77
CA SER A 52 11.00 7.62 17.82
C SER A 52 10.03 7.54 19.00
N LYS A 53 8.94 8.32 18.97
CA LYS A 53 7.85 8.23 19.93
C LYS A 53 6.98 7.03 19.55
N ASN A 54 6.44 6.34 20.56
CA ASN A 54 5.52 5.24 20.34
C ASN A 54 4.08 5.73 20.44
N GLY A 55 3.23 5.25 19.54
CA GLY A 55 1.80 5.20 19.76
C GLY A 55 1.42 4.04 20.66
N THR A 56 0.14 3.69 20.63
CA THR A 56 -0.41 2.47 21.24
C THR A 56 -1.37 1.80 20.26
N ALA A 57 -1.73 0.55 20.51
CA ALA A 57 -2.72 -0.17 19.69
C ALA A 57 -4.04 0.61 19.52
N SER A 58 -4.50 1.29 20.57
CA SER A 58 -5.72 2.13 20.57
C SER A 58 -5.48 3.59 20.18
N GLY A 59 -4.24 3.99 19.90
CA GLY A 59 -3.83 5.38 19.75
C GLY A 59 -2.53 5.48 18.96
N GLN A 60 -2.60 5.20 17.67
CA GLN A 60 -1.45 5.36 16.77
C GLN A 60 -1.07 6.84 16.64
N ILE A 61 0.21 7.12 16.40
CA ILE A 61 0.65 8.45 15.99
C ILE A 61 0.61 8.51 14.47
N THR A 62 -0.19 9.41 13.92
CA THR A 62 -0.38 9.52 12.47
C THR A 62 0.34 10.74 11.93
N PHE A 63 1.17 10.57 10.91
CA PHE A 63 1.78 11.64 10.14
C PHE A 63 1.15 11.64 8.75
N LYS A 64 0.57 12.75 8.33
CA LYS A 64 -0.02 12.90 6.99
C LYS A 64 0.04 14.35 6.48
N PRO A 65 0.00 14.58 5.16
CA PRO A 65 -0.31 15.88 4.62
C PRO A 65 -1.64 16.42 5.14
N ALA A 66 -1.75 17.73 5.30
CA ALA A 66 -3.04 18.39 5.44
C ALA A 66 -3.90 18.17 4.18
N ASP A 67 -5.21 18.29 4.30
CA ASP A 67 -6.14 18.01 3.19
C ASP A 67 -5.78 18.81 1.93
N GLY A 68 -5.58 18.12 0.82
CA GLY A 68 -5.18 18.70 -0.47
C GLY A 68 -3.73 19.20 -0.55
N ALA A 69 -2.92 19.03 0.50
CA ALA A 69 -1.52 19.42 0.49
C ALA A 69 -0.65 18.38 -0.21
N HIS A 70 0.26 18.84 -1.06
CA HIS A 70 1.37 18.04 -1.56
C HIS A 70 2.62 18.34 -0.72
N VAL A 71 3.16 17.31 -0.08
CA VAL A 71 4.31 17.43 0.83
C VAL A 71 5.44 16.57 0.32
N VAL A 72 6.59 17.22 0.06
CA VAL A 72 7.81 16.55 -0.39
C VAL A 72 8.84 16.59 0.74
N ILE A 73 9.32 15.42 1.16
CA ILE A 73 10.50 15.29 2.02
C ILE A 73 11.68 15.02 1.10
N ASP A 74 12.59 16.00 0.99
CA ASP A 74 13.70 15.95 0.03
C ASP A 74 15.04 15.72 0.73
N GLY A 75 15.68 14.60 0.38
CA GLY A 75 16.98 14.18 0.86
C GLY A 75 18.16 14.76 0.07
N SER A 76 17.92 15.58 -0.96
CA SER A 76 18.96 16.10 -1.86
C SER A 76 20.14 16.76 -1.13
N GLN A 77 19.86 17.43 0.00
CA GLN A 77 20.83 18.14 0.85
C GLN A 77 21.39 17.31 2.02
N THR A 78 20.97 16.04 2.18
CA THR A 78 21.50 15.18 3.25
C THR A 78 22.84 14.57 2.88
N GLY A 79 23.60 14.12 3.90
CA GLY A 79 24.90 13.49 3.71
C GLY A 79 24.79 12.07 3.14
N ALA A 80 25.84 11.59 2.48
CA ALA A 80 25.91 10.21 1.99
C ALA A 80 25.64 9.18 3.11
N GLY A 81 24.91 8.11 2.80
CA GLY A 81 24.60 7.06 3.78
C GLY A 81 23.48 7.40 4.77
N THR A 82 22.75 8.50 4.56
CA THR A 82 21.67 8.95 5.44
C THR A 82 20.31 8.41 5.00
N ASP A 83 19.57 7.80 5.93
CA ASP A 83 18.15 7.53 5.74
C ASP A 83 17.34 8.81 5.82
N LEU A 84 16.35 8.94 4.95
CA LEU A 84 15.59 10.17 4.87
C LEU A 84 14.48 10.21 5.91
N VAL A 85 13.67 9.16 6.01
CA VAL A 85 12.66 8.99 7.07
C VAL A 85 13.02 7.76 7.90
N THR A 86 13.31 7.98 9.18
CA THR A 86 13.68 6.94 10.15
C THR A 86 12.57 6.80 11.19
N ILE A 87 11.91 5.65 11.21
CA ILE A 87 10.87 5.28 12.17
C ILE A 87 11.43 4.18 13.05
N THR A 88 11.69 4.50 14.32
CA THR A 88 12.06 3.51 15.35
C THR A 88 10.96 3.34 16.39
N GLY A 89 9.93 4.19 16.35
CA GLY A 89 8.77 4.06 17.22
C GLY A 89 7.76 3.06 16.71
N ASP A 90 6.92 2.55 17.60
CA ASP A 90 5.86 1.58 17.31
C ASP A 90 4.50 2.26 17.18
N TYR A 91 3.53 1.58 16.55
CA TYR A 91 2.18 2.12 16.32
C TYR A 91 2.18 3.48 15.60
N ILE A 92 3.00 3.58 14.55
CA ILE A 92 3.14 4.78 13.71
C ILE A 92 2.43 4.57 12.40
N THR A 93 1.59 5.51 11.98
CA THR A 93 1.09 5.58 10.60
C THR A 93 1.79 6.74 9.89
N PHE A 94 2.53 6.45 8.82
CA PHE A 94 3.20 7.42 7.98
C PHE A 94 2.61 7.36 6.56
N GLN A 95 1.84 8.38 6.18
CA GLN A 95 1.00 8.27 4.99
C GLN A 95 0.99 9.50 4.08
N GLY A 96 0.85 9.28 2.78
CA GLY A 96 0.53 10.32 1.78
C GLY A 96 1.69 11.25 1.40
N PHE A 97 2.93 10.97 1.79
CA PHE A 97 4.08 11.84 1.49
C PHE A 97 4.76 11.48 0.18
N GLU A 98 5.35 12.47 -0.48
CA GLU A 98 6.44 12.23 -1.42
C GLU A 98 7.78 12.24 -0.67
N VAL A 99 8.57 11.18 -0.83
CA VAL A 99 9.88 10.98 -0.19
C VAL A 99 10.90 10.74 -1.28
N ALA A 100 11.79 11.70 -1.49
CA ALA A 100 12.66 11.75 -2.66
C ALA A 100 14.14 11.93 -2.31
N ASN A 101 15.03 11.43 -3.18
CA ASN A 101 16.47 11.70 -3.19
C ASN A 101 17.22 11.27 -1.92
N ALA A 102 16.75 10.23 -1.23
CA ALA A 102 17.42 9.71 -0.04
C ALA A 102 18.83 9.20 -0.36
N LYS A 103 19.79 9.48 0.54
CA LYS A 103 21.19 9.08 0.36
C LYS A 103 21.51 7.68 0.92
N ARG A 104 20.51 7.00 1.50
CA ARG A 104 20.49 5.57 1.83
C ARG A 104 19.08 5.03 1.61
N THR A 105 18.26 4.83 2.64
CA THR A 105 16.87 4.37 2.51
C THR A 105 15.90 5.55 2.49
N GLY A 106 14.84 5.46 1.67
CA GLY A 106 13.76 6.45 1.64
C GLY A 106 12.99 6.50 2.97
N ILE A 107 12.21 5.46 3.25
CA ILE A 107 11.46 5.25 4.49
C ILE A 107 11.93 3.97 5.16
N GLY A 108 12.46 4.05 6.38
CA GLY A 108 12.96 2.91 7.13
C GLY A 108 12.23 2.72 8.46
N LEU A 109 11.61 1.56 8.66
CA LEU A 109 11.08 1.07 9.93
C LEU A 109 12.14 0.19 10.57
N TRP A 110 12.86 0.73 11.55
CA TRP A 110 14.03 0.12 12.15
C TRP A 110 13.70 -0.44 13.53
N GLY A 111 13.47 -1.75 13.60
CA GLY A 111 13.08 -2.45 14.82
C GLY A 111 11.71 -2.02 15.35
N SER A 112 10.86 -1.49 14.46
CA SER A 112 9.50 -1.05 14.76
C SER A 112 8.48 -2.16 14.48
N HIS A 113 7.38 -2.15 15.23
CA HIS A 113 6.25 -3.04 15.01
C HIS A 113 4.89 -2.32 15.00
N ASP A 114 3.88 -3.03 14.51
CA ASP A 114 2.49 -2.56 14.39
C ASP A 114 2.37 -1.17 13.73
N SER A 115 3.28 -0.87 12.80
CA SER A 115 3.39 0.43 12.13
C SER A 115 3.09 0.31 10.64
N LYS A 116 2.68 1.44 10.04
CA LYS A 116 2.11 1.50 8.70
C LYS A 116 2.81 2.56 7.83
N VAL A 117 3.12 2.19 6.59
CA VAL A 117 3.58 3.07 5.52
C VAL A 117 2.55 3.01 4.41
N LEU A 118 1.74 4.06 4.27
CA LEU A 118 0.52 4.04 3.43
C LEU A 118 0.55 5.13 2.35
N ASP A 119 0.19 4.79 1.11
CA ASP A 119 -0.09 5.78 0.05
C ASP A 119 1.03 6.80 -0.18
N ASN A 120 2.29 6.41 0.02
CA ASN A 120 3.44 7.29 -0.20
C ASN A 120 4.00 7.12 -1.60
N ASN A 121 4.62 8.19 -2.09
CA ASN A 121 5.44 8.20 -3.30
C ASN A 121 6.91 8.17 -2.90
N VAL A 122 7.63 7.07 -3.12
CA VAL A 122 9.01 6.91 -2.64
C VAL A 122 9.98 6.63 -3.78
N HIS A 123 10.87 7.57 -4.05
CA HIS A 123 11.73 7.47 -5.21
C HIS A 123 13.12 8.10 -5.07
N ASP A 124 13.99 7.77 -6.03
CA ASP A 124 15.36 8.29 -6.11
C ASP A 124 16.25 7.96 -4.90
N SER A 125 15.92 6.92 -4.13
CA SER A 125 16.72 6.49 -2.99
C SER A 125 17.97 5.74 -3.44
N PHE A 126 19.07 5.94 -2.72
CA PHE A 126 20.33 5.26 -3.01
C PHE A 126 20.24 3.74 -2.78
N ARG A 127 19.48 3.31 -1.77
CA ARG A 127 19.15 1.91 -1.45
C ARG A 127 17.64 1.70 -1.55
N ALA A 128 17.05 0.92 -0.65
CA ALA A 128 15.61 0.64 -0.65
C ALA A 128 14.77 1.92 -0.63
N GLY A 129 13.64 1.90 -1.33
CA GLY A 129 12.62 2.93 -1.20
C GLY A 129 11.98 2.82 0.18
N VAL A 130 11.39 1.65 0.47
CA VAL A 130 10.81 1.34 1.78
C VAL A 130 11.49 0.10 2.38
N TYR A 131 11.89 0.17 3.64
CA TYR A 131 12.47 -0.93 4.39
C TYR A 131 11.75 -1.09 5.73
N ALA A 132 11.41 -2.32 6.10
CA ALA A 132 11.02 -2.67 7.45
C ALA A 132 11.87 -3.84 7.95
N GLY A 133 12.55 -3.66 9.06
CA GLY A 133 13.45 -4.69 9.58
C GLY A 133 14.28 -4.25 10.76
N GLY A 134 15.16 -5.14 11.23
CA GLY A 134 16.02 -4.86 12.38
C GLY A 134 16.75 -6.10 12.88
N SER A 135 16.97 -6.19 14.19
CA SER A 135 17.41 -7.44 14.79
C SER A 135 16.26 -8.44 14.82
N VAL A 136 16.58 -9.73 14.82
CA VAL A 136 15.58 -10.81 14.90
C VAL A 136 14.66 -10.58 16.10
N GLY A 137 13.35 -10.55 15.87
CA GLY A 137 12.33 -10.39 16.91
C GLY A 137 12.03 -8.94 17.30
N GLN A 138 12.64 -7.93 16.66
CA GLN A 138 12.34 -6.53 16.94
C GLN A 138 11.30 -5.93 15.99
N SER A 139 11.29 -6.35 14.73
CA SER A 139 10.34 -5.84 13.73
C SER A 139 9.30 -6.90 13.41
N TYR A 140 8.02 -6.53 13.48
CA TYR A 140 6.91 -7.43 13.16
C TYR A 140 5.60 -6.67 12.93
N ASN A 141 4.59 -7.31 12.32
CA ASN A 141 3.24 -6.76 12.11
C ASN A 141 3.21 -5.39 11.42
N ASN A 142 4.21 -5.06 10.60
CA ASN A 142 4.21 -3.80 9.87
C ASN A 142 3.40 -3.94 8.58
N VAL A 143 2.80 -2.83 8.12
CA VAL A 143 2.03 -2.79 6.89
C VAL A 143 2.63 -1.77 5.94
N ILE A 144 2.93 -2.18 4.72
CA ILE A 144 3.38 -1.31 3.63
C ILE A 144 2.33 -1.46 2.52
N ASP A 145 1.42 -0.49 2.43
CA ASP A 145 0.23 -0.59 1.59
C ASP A 145 0.00 0.63 0.69
N GLY A 146 -0.44 0.41 -0.55
CA GLY A 146 -0.87 1.50 -1.45
C GLY A 146 0.25 2.44 -1.93
N ASN A 147 1.53 2.12 -1.70
CA ASN A 147 2.63 3.00 -2.05
C ASN A 147 3.04 2.86 -3.53
N GLU A 148 3.50 3.97 -4.10
CA GLU A 148 4.20 4.03 -5.38
C GLU A 148 5.71 4.09 -5.09
N VAL A 149 6.49 3.12 -5.56
CA VAL A 149 7.92 2.98 -5.20
C VAL A 149 8.79 2.75 -6.43
N TRP A 150 9.56 3.77 -6.83
CA TRP A 150 10.29 3.74 -8.11
C TRP A 150 11.67 4.40 -8.14
N ARG A 151 12.51 4.02 -9.10
CA ARG A 151 13.86 4.60 -9.28
C ARG A 151 14.71 4.58 -8.01
N ASN A 152 14.55 3.55 -7.19
CA ASN A 152 15.35 3.32 -6.00
C ASN A 152 16.50 2.34 -6.29
N VAL A 153 17.31 2.06 -5.28
CA VAL A 153 18.47 1.18 -5.36
C VAL A 153 19.52 1.72 -6.34
N LYS A 154 19.69 3.05 -6.37
CA LYS A 154 20.63 3.72 -7.28
C LYS A 154 22.08 3.31 -7.09
N GLU A 155 22.44 2.68 -5.97
CA GLU A 155 23.73 2.01 -5.77
C GLU A 155 24.08 1.03 -6.90
N ASN A 156 23.06 0.45 -7.54
CA ASN A 156 23.22 -0.51 -8.63
C ASN A 156 22.97 0.08 -10.03
N MET A 157 22.74 1.39 -10.14
CA MET A 157 22.40 2.05 -11.41
C MET A 157 23.49 1.90 -12.49
N SER A 158 24.77 1.79 -12.09
CA SER A 158 25.89 1.54 -13.00
C SER A 158 25.93 0.12 -13.55
N ARG A 159 25.19 -0.82 -12.95
CA ARG A 159 25.10 -2.24 -13.34
C ARG A 159 26.44 -2.98 -13.29
N THR A 160 27.40 -2.47 -12.53
CA THR A 160 28.73 -3.06 -12.36
C THR A 160 28.83 -3.98 -11.14
N TRP A 161 27.81 -3.98 -10.28
CA TRP A 161 27.81 -4.72 -9.03
C TRP A 161 27.48 -6.20 -9.24
N SER A 162 28.16 -7.11 -8.52
CA SER A 162 28.04 -8.56 -8.74
C SER A 162 27.33 -9.34 -7.61
N GLY A 163 26.92 -8.71 -6.51
CA GLY A 163 26.13 -9.38 -5.46
C GLY A 163 25.69 -8.48 -4.30
N GLY A 164 24.56 -8.78 -3.65
CA GLY A 164 23.93 -7.92 -2.66
C GLY A 164 22.98 -6.91 -3.32
N TRP A 165 21.70 -7.24 -3.37
CA TRP A 165 20.68 -6.46 -4.07
C TRP A 165 19.64 -5.98 -3.08
N ALA A 166 19.63 -4.68 -2.79
CA ALA A 166 18.51 -4.10 -2.05
C ALA A 166 17.23 -4.20 -2.90
N GLN A 167 16.08 -4.23 -2.23
CA GLN A 167 14.78 -4.23 -2.88
C GLN A 167 14.17 -2.83 -2.90
N GLY A 168 13.26 -2.56 -3.84
CA GLY A 168 12.42 -1.37 -3.81
C GLY A 168 11.63 -1.29 -2.51
N ILE A 169 10.97 -2.40 -2.13
CA ILE A 169 10.35 -2.62 -0.82
C ILE A 169 10.93 -3.89 -0.18
N SER A 170 11.43 -3.78 1.05
CA SER A 170 12.09 -4.88 1.76
C SER A 170 11.50 -5.13 3.14
N LEU A 171 11.13 -6.38 3.43
CA LEU A 171 11.01 -6.91 4.78
C LEU A 171 12.28 -7.69 5.11
N ASP A 172 12.98 -7.32 6.18
CA ASP A 172 14.20 -8.00 6.61
C ASP A 172 14.14 -8.31 8.12
N LYS A 173 13.91 -9.58 8.46
CA LYS A 173 13.58 -10.04 9.82
C LYS A 173 12.36 -9.29 10.38
N SER A 174 11.37 -9.00 9.54
CA SER A 174 10.12 -8.31 9.91
C SER A 174 8.95 -9.28 9.89
N ASP A 175 8.79 -10.04 10.97
CA ASP A 175 7.88 -11.20 11.01
C ASP A 175 6.39 -10.76 10.95
N ASN A 176 5.55 -11.53 10.26
CA ASN A 176 4.11 -11.28 10.08
C ASN A 176 3.76 -9.92 9.44
N SER A 177 4.73 -9.26 8.80
CA SER A 177 4.52 -8.00 8.12
C SER A 177 3.91 -8.20 6.73
N VAL A 178 3.20 -7.18 6.25
CA VAL A 178 2.41 -7.20 5.02
C VAL A 178 2.94 -6.15 4.04
N ILE A 179 3.14 -6.56 2.80
CA ILE A 179 3.35 -5.68 1.65
C ILE A 179 2.15 -5.87 0.72
N SER A 180 1.27 -4.87 0.60
CA SER A 180 0.05 -4.99 -0.18
C SER A 180 -0.24 -3.82 -1.11
N ASN A 181 -0.86 -4.09 -2.26
CA ASN A 181 -1.40 -3.06 -3.16
C ASN A 181 -0.40 -1.97 -3.59
N ASN A 182 0.90 -2.24 -3.54
CA ASN A 182 1.93 -1.28 -3.95
C ASN A 182 2.20 -1.40 -5.46
N ASN A 183 2.61 -0.30 -6.06
CA ASN A 183 3.11 -0.25 -7.42
C ASN A 183 4.62 0.01 -7.39
N VAL A 184 5.42 -0.98 -7.81
CA VAL A 184 6.86 -1.03 -7.57
C VAL A 184 7.60 -1.24 -8.89
N TYR A 185 8.34 -0.23 -9.34
CA TYR A 185 8.93 -0.27 -10.69
C TYR A 185 10.21 0.53 -10.86
N ASP A 186 10.90 0.33 -11.98
CA ASP A 186 12.13 1.06 -12.33
C ASP A 186 13.21 1.01 -11.24
N ASN A 187 13.29 -0.07 -10.47
CA ASN A 187 14.24 -0.20 -9.37
C ASN A 187 15.50 -0.91 -9.85
N TRP A 188 16.68 -0.36 -9.55
CA TRP A 188 17.98 -0.93 -9.97
C TRP A 188 18.42 -2.14 -9.12
N GLY A 189 17.54 -2.68 -8.29
CA GLY A 189 17.74 -3.89 -7.51
C GLY A 189 16.66 -4.93 -7.79
N GLU A 190 16.08 -5.45 -6.73
CA GLU A 190 14.87 -6.28 -6.82
C GLU A 190 13.63 -5.43 -6.53
N GLY A 191 12.44 -5.91 -6.90
CA GLY A 191 11.19 -5.18 -6.67
C GLY A 191 10.78 -5.24 -5.20
N VAL A 192 10.26 -6.39 -4.79
CA VAL A 192 9.73 -6.64 -3.44
C VAL A 192 10.44 -7.83 -2.82
N GLY A 193 10.83 -7.72 -1.54
CA GLY A 193 11.57 -8.77 -0.84
C GLY A 193 11.01 -9.10 0.53
N ALA A 194 11.04 -10.38 0.91
CA ALA A 194 10.99 -10.83 2.29
C ALA A 194 12.20 -11.71 2.60
N MET A 195 13.14 -11.14 3.34
CA MET A 195 14.41 -11.74 3.72
C MET A 195 14.37 -12.15 5.19
N PHE A 196 14.80 -13.37 5.50
CA PHE A 196 14.97 -13.86 6.86
C PHE A 196 13.70 -13.69 7.72
N THR A 197 12.53 -13.78 7.10
CA THR A 197 11.24 -13.33 7.65
C THR A 197 10.25 -14.48 7.73
N LYS A 198 9.48 -14.53 8.82
CA LYS A 198 8.38 -15.48 9.01
C LYS A 198 7.03 -14.83 8.72
N GLY A 199 6.10 -15.55 8.13
CA GLY A 199 4.70 -15.12 8.02
C GLY A 199 4.47 -13.87 7.15
N ALA A 200 5.43 -13.50 6.30
CA ALA A 200 5.26 -12.33 5.42
C ALA A 200 4.08 -12.54 4.47
N LYS A 201 3.23 -11.53 4.31
CA LYS A 201 2.19 -11.51 3.26
C LYS A 201 2.57 -10.50 2.19
N ILE A 202 2.72 -10.94 0.95
CA ILE A 202 2.98 -10.08 -0.21
C ILE A 202 1.82 -10.25 -1.18
N THR A 203 0.92 -9.27 -1.25
CA THR A 203 -0.35 -9.43 -1.97
C THR A 203 -0.79 -8.24 -2.82
N GLY A 204 -1.42 -8.48 -3.97
CA GLY A 204 -2.04 -7.39 -4.74
C GLY A 204 -1.06 -6.36 -5.31
N ASN A 205 0.25 -6.60 -5.25
CA ASN A 205 1.24 -5.64 -5.73
C ASN A 205 1.41 -5.76 -7.24
N THR A 206 1.67 -4.61 -7.88
CA THR A 206 2.11 -4.54 -9.27
C THR A 206 3.61 -4.27 -9.27
N VAL A 207 4.39 -5.19 -9.83
CA VAL A 207 5.86 -5.13 -9.83
C VAL A 207 6.36 -5.28 -11.26
N TYR A 208 7.11 -4.30 -11.76
CA TYR A 208 7.67 -4.38 -13.11
C TYR A 208 9.00 -3.66 -13.23
N ASP A 209 9.79 -4.00 -14.24
CA ASP A 209 11.06 -3.30 -14.56
C ASP A 209 12.00 -3.12 -13.35
N SER A 210 12.08 -4.15 -12.50
CA SER A 210 13.17 -4.27 -11.53
C SER A 210 14.37 -4.93 -12.19
N TYR A 211 15.59 -4.54 -11.83
CA TYR A 211 16.80 -4.97 -12.53
C TYR A 211 17.14 -6.46 -12.36
N SER A 212 16.90 -7.04 -11.17
CA SER A 212 17.33 -8.40 -10.84
C SER A 212 16.19 -9.40 -10.70
N ILE A 213 15.28 -9.16 -9.76
CA ILE A 213 14.17 -10.06 -9.39
C ILE A 213 12.91 -9.21 -9.15
N GLY A 214 11.74 -9.68 -9.55
CA GLY A 214 10.46 -9.05 -9.24
C GLY A 214 10.10 -9.19 -7.77
N ILE A 215 9.83 -10.42 -7.32
CA ILE A 215 9.57 -10.75 -5.91
C ILE A 215 10.58 -11.78 -5.41
N TYR A 216 11.29 -11.47 -4.33
CA TYR A 216 12.31 -12.32 -3.74
C TYR A 216 11.94 -12.78 -2.32
N LEU A 217 11.93 -14.09 -2.11
CA LEU A 217 11.83 -14.70 -0.79
C LEU A 217 13.17 -15.34 -0.46
N ASP A 218 13.89 -14.82 0.52
CA ASP A 218 15.17 -15.39 0.95
C ASP A 218 15.09 -15.79 2.41
N ASN A 219 15.35 -17.06 2.70
CA ASN A 219 15.20 -17.62 4.05
C ASN A 219 13.86 -17.21 4.67
N ALA A 220 12.78 -17.34 3.90
CA ALA A 220 11.42 -17.03 4.35
C ALA A 220 10.69 -18.29 4.80
N GLN A 221 9.89 -18.20 5.85
CA GLN A 221 9.06 -19.31 6.34
C GLN A 221 7.61 -18.83 6.46
N ASP A 222 6.65 -19.70 6.10
CA ASP A 222 5.21 -19.45 6.17
C ASP A 222 4.75 -18.19 5.42
N ALA A 223 5.51 -17.76 4.41
CA ALA A 223 5.20 -16.58 3.61
C ALA A 223 4.07 -16.86 2.62
N VAL A 224 3.17 -15.90 2.44
CA VAL A 224 2.04 -15.96 1.50
C VAL A 224 2.22 -14.88 0.43
N VAL A 225 2.45 -15.30 -0.82
CA VAL A 225 2.64 -14.44 -1.99
C VAL A 225 1.51 -14.71 -2.98
N GLN A 226 0.51 -13.84 -3.02
CA GLN A 226 -0.67 -14.06 -3.84
C GLN A 226 -1.16 -12.83 -4.56
N TYR A 227 -1.83 -13.01 -5.69
CA TYR A 227 -2.53 -11.93 -6.38
C TYR A 227 -1.62 -10.77 -6.81
N ASN A 228 -0.31 -11.01 -6.96
CA ASN A 228 0.61 -10.00 -7.47
C ASN A 228 0.69 -10.11 -9.00
N THR A 229 0.93 -8.98 -9.66
CA THR A 229 1.30 -8.93 -11.08
C THR A 229 2.78 -8.61 -11.18
N VAL A 230 3.56 -9.51 -11.77
CA VAL A 230 5.00 -9.33 -11.98
C VAL A 230 5.30 -9.36 -13.48
N SER A 231 5.88 -8.29 -14.01
CA SER A 231 6.06 -8.14 -15.47
C SER A 231 7.28 -7.28 -15.85
N HIS A 232 7.39 -6.94 -17.13
CA HIS A 232 8.29 -5.90 -17.63
C HIS A 232 7.54 -5.04 -18.66
N SER A 233 7.97 -3.81 -18.90
CA SER A 233 7.40 -2.92 -19.94
C SER A 233 8.18 -2.93 -21.26
N TYR A 234 9.18 -3.82 -21.36
CA TYR A 234 10.22 -3.83 -22.41
C TYR A 234 11.28 -2.75 -22.25
N ASP A 235 11.33 -2.07 -21.09
CA ASP A 235 12.44 -1.18 -20.79
C ASP A 235 13.74 -1.97 -20.55
N THR A 236 14.56 -2.04 -21.59
CA THR A 236 15.87 -2.69 -21.57
C THR A 236 16.86 -2.03 -20.60
N ALA A 237 16.57 -0.84 -20.06
CA ALA A 237 17.37 -0.24 -19.00
C ALA A 237 17.34 -1.07 -17.70
N PHE A 238 16.33 -1.92 -17.52
CA PHE A 238 16.21 -2.81 -16.36
C PHE A 238 16.50 -4.27 -16.71
N TYR A 239 17.03 -4.54 -17.90
CA TYR A 239 17.41 -5.89 -18.29
C TYR A 239 18.78 -6.26 -17.75
N ARG A 240 18.87 -7.45 -17.14
CA ARG A 240 20.13 -8.04 -16.69
C ARG A 240 20.57 -9.10 -17.69
N SER A 241 21.80 -8.95 -18.21
CA SER A 241 22.35 -9.84 -19.24
C SER A 241 21.45 -10.01 -20.47
N GLY A 242 20.77 -8.92 -20.87
CA GLY A 242 19.89 -8.87 -22.05
C GLY A 242 18.51 -9.52 -21.84
N LYS A 243 18.11 -9.81 -20.60
CA LYS A 243 16.82 -10.41 -20.26
C LYS A 243 16.10 -9.61 -19.17
N PRO A 244 14.75 -9.63 -19.13
CA PRO A 244 14.01 -9.08 -17.99
C PRO A 244 14.37 -9.84 -16.70
N ALA A 245 14.06 -9.22 -15.55
CA ALA A 245 14.20 -9.86 -14.25
C ALA A 245 13.43 -11.18 -14.15
N ALA A 246 13.90 -12.06 -13.26
CA ALA A 246 13.13 -13.24 -12.88
C ALA A 246 11.86 -12.81 -12.12
N GLY A 247 10.72 -13.45 -12.40
CA GLY A 247 9.43 -13.08 -11.82
C GLY A 247 9.39 -13.20 -10.30
N ILE A 248 9.20 -14.43 -9.79
CA ILE A 248 9.23 -14.73 -8.36
C ILE A 248 10.35 -15.74 -8.12
N VAL A 249 11.20 -15.46 -7.13
CA VAL A 249 12.32 -16.32 -6.77
C VAL A 249 12.28 -16.62 -5.28
N ILE A 250 12.44 -17.90 -4.95
CA ILE A 250 12.59 -18.40 -3.58
C ILE A 250 14.02 -18.91 -3.42
N ALA A 251 14.70 -18.47 -2.37
CA ALA A 251 16.06 -18.83 -2.07
C ALA A 251 16.28 -19.14 -0.58
N ASN A 252 17.41 -19.80 -0.33
CA ASN A 252 18.00 -19.92 1.00
C ASN A 252 19.47 -19.55 0.87
N GLU A 253 19.79 -18.29 1.13
CA GLU A 253 21.15 -17.78 1.14
C GLU A 253 21.78 -17.94 2.54
N ASN A 254 23.08 -17.68 2.65
CA ASN A 254 23.75 -17.65 3.94
C ASN A 254 23.54 -16.26 4.56
N GLY A 255 23.10 -16.22 5.81
CA GLY A 255 22.89 -14.97 6.54
C GLY A 255 22.69 -15.20 8.03
N ASP A 256 22.37 -14.13 8.74
CA ASP A 256 22.30 -14.13 10.21
C ASP A 256 21.16 -14.99 10.79
N ARG A 257 20.13 -15.26 9.98
CA ARG A 257 18.96 -16.07 10.37
C ARG A 257 18.58 -17.04 9.25
N MET A 258 19.21 -18.21 9.22
CA MET A 258 19.02 -19.20 8.16
C MET A 258 17.72 -20.01 8.34
N LEU A 259 16.56 -19.39 8.14
CA LEU A 259 15.28 -20.11 8.12
C LEU A 259 15.19 -21.01 6.88
N PRO A 260 14.59 -22.21 6.99
CA PRO A 260 14.27 -23.03 5.84
C PRO A 260 13.11 -22.40 5.04
N SER A 261 13.12 -22.59 3.72
CA SER A 261 12.00 -22.22 2.86
C SER A 261 10.84 -23.21 3.02
N SER A 262 10.04 -23.02 4.07
CA SER A 262 8.97 -23.95 4.44
C SER A 262 7.63 -23.27 4.63
N GLY A 263 6.53 -23.96 4.32
CA GLY A 263 5.17 -23.43 4.53
C GLY A 263 4.80 -22.28 3.59
N ILE A 264 5.59 -22.06 2.54
CA ILE A 264 5.40 -20.93 1.62
C ILE A 264 4.22 -21.22 0.70
N VAL A 265 3.36 -20.23 0.51
CA VAL A 265 2.26 -20.26 -0.46
C VAL A 265 2.51 -19.20 -1.53
N VAL A 266 2.85 -19.61 -2.75
CA VAL A 266 2.98 -18.74 -3.93
C VAL A 266 1.95 -19.14 -4.97
N THR A 267 0.77 -18.52 -4.93
CA THR A 267 -0.36 -18.90 -5.78
C THR A 267 -1.12 -17.68 -6.28
N ASP A 268 -1.91 -17.83 -7.33
CA ASP A 268 -2.80 -16.79 -7.86
C ASP A 268 -2.08 -15.49 -8.28
N ASN A 269 -0.79 -15.58 -8.64
CA ASN A 269 -0.04 -14.47 -9.20
C ASN A 269 -0.10 -14.49 -10.74
N VAL A 270 0.10 -13.32 -11.36
CA VAL A 270 0.28 -13.14 -12.80
C VAL A 270 1.74 -12.85 -13.09
N LEU A 271 2.42 -13.74 -13.81
CA LEU A 271 3.80 -13.57 -14.26
C LEU A 271 3.82 -13.35 -15.77
N ALA A 272 4.19 -12.16 -16.24
CA ALA A 272 4.09 -11.81 -17.65
C ALA A 272 5.43 -11.40 -18.25
N GLY A 273 5.99 -12.25 -19.12
CA GLY A 273 7.29 -12.02 -19.76
C GLY A 273 8.51 -12.24 -18.85
N VAL A 274 8.30 -12.60 -17.58
CA VAL A 274 9.35 -12.73 -16.55
C VAL A 274 9.67 -14.19 -16.18
N GLY A 275 9.13 -15.14 -16.95
CA GLY A 275 9.32 -16.58 -16.74
C GLY A 275 8.48 -17.16 -15.60
N ASN A 276 8.87 -18.35 -15.14
CA ASN A 276 8.19 -19.08 -14.08
C ASN A 276 8.75 -18.72 -12.69
N LEU A 277 8.07 -19.19 -11.64
CA LEU A 277 8.65 -19.28 -10.30
C LEU A 277 9.97 -20.06 -10.33
N VAL A 278 11.00 -19.52 -9.67
CA VAL A 278 12.31 -20.18 -9.52
C VAL A 278 12.54 -20.49 -8.05
N TYR A 279 12.96 -21.73 -7.75
CA TYR A 279 13.57 -22.06 -6.46
C TYR A 279 15.07 -22.26 -6.66
N SER A 280 15.89 -21.65 -5.82
CA SER A 280 17.35 -21.79 -5.86
C SER A 280 17.94 -22.04 -4.49
N SER A 281 18.69 -23.13 -4.34
CA SER A 281 19.39 -23.46 -3.09
C SER A 281 20.84 -22.94 -3.14
N TYR A 282 21.11 -21.81 -2.51
CA TYR A 282 22.45 -21.20 -2.49
C TYR A 282 23.22 -21.43 -1.17
N GLY A 283 22.61 -22.03 -0.13
CA GLY A 283 23.18 -22.17 1.22
C GLY A 283 22.64 -23.35 2.04
N ALA A 284 22.68 -23.26 3.38
CA ALA A 284 22.22 -24.31 4.30
C ALA A 284 20.71 -24.20 4.68
N ASN A 285 20.14 -25.24 5.30
CA ASN A 285 18.69 -25.40 5.57
C ASN A 285 17.82 -25.41 4.28
N THR A 286 18.27 -26.17 3.29
CA THR A 286 17.67 -26.28 1.96
C THR A 286 16.39 -27.10 1.93
N GLY A 287 15.54 -26.80 0.96
CA GLY A 287 14.30 -27.50 0.65
C GLY A 287 13.15 -26.52 0.58
N LEU A 288 12.28 -26.68 -0.42
CA LEU A 288 10.97 -26.04 -0.47
C LEU A 288 9.96 -27.00 0.16
N VAL A 289 9.84 -26.95 1.49
CA VAL A 289 9.13 -27.97 2.28
C VAL A 289 7.71 -27.52 2.61
N ASN A 290 6.72 -28.42 2.52
CA ASN A 290 5.31 -28.13 2.85
C ASN A 290 4.78 -26.85 2.20
N SER A 291 5.22 -26.56 0.98
CA SER A 291 4.94 -25.30 0.30
C SER A 291 4.07 -25.55 -0.93
N THR A 292 3.21 -24.59 -1.25
CA THR A 292 2.30 -24.63 -2.40
C THR A 292 2.68 -23.52 -3.35
N THR A 293 3.03 -23.85 -4.59
CA THR A 293 3.55 -22.88 -5.57
C THR A 293 2.71 -22.78 -6.84
N SER A 294 1.51 -23.35 -6.82
CA SER A 294 0.59 -23.37 -7.95
C SER A 294 -0.86 -23.43 -7.46
N PRO A 295 -1.83 -22.87 -8.20
CA PRO A 295 -1.70 -22.31 -9.55
C PRO A 295 -1.10 -20.90 -9.58
N ASN A 296 -0.46 -20.53 -10.69
CA ASN A 296 -0.14 -19.14 -11.06
C ASN A 296 -0.43 -18.98 -12.56
N THR A 297 -0.79 -17.77 -12.99
CA THR A 297 -1.04 -17.46 -14.40
C THR A 297 0.23 -16.94 -15.04
N ILE A 298 0.73 -17.60 -16.09
CA ILE A 298 2.03 -17.30 -16.69
C ILE A 298 1.84 -16.99 -18.17
N TYR A 299 2.28 -15.79 -18.56
CA TYR A 299 2.28 -15.32 -19.94
C TYR A 299 3.70 -15.22 -20.48
N SER A 300 3.90 -15.64 -21.73
CA SER A 300 5.19 -15.52 -22.42
C SER A 300 5.59 -14.07 -22.70
N SER A 301 4.64 -13.14 -22.66
CA SER A 301 4.84 -11.71 -22.91
C SER A 301 3.85 -10.87 -22.07
N PRO A 302 4.24 -9.66 -21.64
CA PRO A 302 3.34 -8.68 -21.02
C PRO A 302 2.09 -8.38 -21.84
N ASP A 303 2.21 -8.35 -23.17
CA ASP A 303 1.09 -8.03 -24.08
C ASP A 303 0.01 -9.12 -24.12
N SER A 304 0.34 -10.31 -23.62
CA SER A 304 -0.60 -11.43 -23.55
C SER A 304 -1.49 -11.38 -22.31
N VAL A 305 -1.19 -10.48 -21.37
CA VAL A 305 -2.05 -10.23 -20.21
C VAL A 305 -3.34 -9.60 -20.73
N PRO A 306 -4.51 -10.24 -20.57
CA PRO A 306 -5.77 -9.68 -21.03
C PRO A 306 -5.96 -8.29 -20.41
N SER A 307 -6.46 -7.33 -21.17
CA SER A 307 -6.82 -6.01 -20.63
C SER A 307 -7.89 -6.06 -19.52
N SER A 308 -8.42 -7.25 -19.24
CA SER A 308 -9.41 -7.57 -18.21
C SER A 308 -8.96 -8.68 -17.26
N THR A 309 -7.65 -8.90 -17.04
CA THR A 309 -7.20 -9.78 -15.94
C THR A 309 -7.92 -9.34 -14.67
N PRO A 310 -8.53 -10.26 -13.92
CA PRO A 310 -9.22 -9.89 -12.68
C PRO A 310 -8.23 -9.16 -11.80
N THR A 311 -8.59 -7.93 -11.44
CA THR A 311 -7.93 -7.22 -10.34
C THR A 311 -7.86 -8.17 -9.15
N PRO A 312 -6.71 -8.24 -8.47
CA PRO A 312 -6.55 -9.05 -7.28
C PRO A 312 -7.72 -8.80 -6.32
N ILE A 313 -8.40 -9.87 -5.92
CA ILE A 313 -9.49 -9.82 -4.94
C ILE A 313 -8.86 -9.30 -3.64
N SER A 314 -9.31 -8.12 -3.18
CA SER A 314 -8.99 -7.60 -1.86
C SER A 314 -9.66 -8.49 -0.80
N THR A 315 -9.06 -9.64 -0.53
CA THR A 315 -9.36 -10.40 0.69
C THR A 315 -8.51 -9.82 1.82
N PRO A 316 -9.12 -9.26 2.88
CA PRO A 316 -8.38 -8.98 4.10
C PRO A 316 -7.85 -10.32 4.63
N ILE A 317 -6.53 -10.42 4.83
CA ILE A 317 -5.99 -11.49 5.70
C ILE A 317 -5.94 -10.90 7.11
N PRO A 318 -6.28 -11.68 8.13
CA PRO A 318 -6.62 -11.18 9.46
C PRO A 318 -5.35 -10.74 10.20
N SER A 319 -5.31 -9.50 10.67
CA SER A 319 -4.46 -9.12 11.81
C SER A 319 -5.22 -9.44 13.10
N GLY A 320 -4.71 -10.35 13.91
CA GLY A 320 -5.22 -10.58 15.26
C GLY A 320 -4.90 -9.39 16.17
N ASP A 321 -5.92 -8.63 16.57
CA ASP A 321 -6.41 -8.43 17.95
C ASP A 321 -7.57 -7.39 17.96
N PRO A 322 -8.42 -7.30 19.02
CA PRO A 322 -9.81 -6.90 18.87
C PRO A 322 -10.11 -5.38 19.09
N VAL A 323 -11.00 -4.87 18.22
CA VAL A 323 -11.90 -3.69 18.32
C VAL A 323 -11.34 -2.26 18.14
N ALA A 324 -11.48 -1.72 16.94
CA ALA A 324 -12.43 -0.65 16.54
C ALA A 324 -12.35 -0.47 15.00
N SER A 325 -13.48 -0.26 14.34
CA SER A 325 -13.68 -0.27 12.88
C SER A 325 -12.75 0.68 12.12
N SER A 326 -12.18 0.22 11.01
CA SER A 326 -11.50 1.08 10.03
C SER A 326 -12.55 1.89 9.27
N GLU A 327 -12.27 3.17 9.00
CA GLU A 327 -13.05 3.98 8.04
C GLU A 327 -12.70 3.50 6.63
N ASP A 328 -13.54 2.65 6.05
CA ASP A 328 -13.34 2.12 4.72
C ASP A 328 -13.98 3.04 3.66
N VAL A 329 -13.25 3.37 2.58
CA VAL A 329 -13.80 4.11 1.43
C VAL A 329 -13.97 3.18 0.23
N PHE A 330 -15.20 2.74 0.01
CA PHE A 330 -15.56 1.85 -1.10
C PHE A 330 -15.74 2.64 -2.40
N THR A 331 -14.69 2.64 -3.23
CA THR A 331 -14.66 3.45 -4.46
C THR A 331 -15.19 2.71 -5.69
N PHE A 332 -16.07 3.41 -6.41
CA PHE A 332 -16.72 2.98 -7.66
C PHE A 332 -16.38 3.97 -8.78
N ASN A 333 -15.29 3.68 -9.50
CA ASN A 333 -14.73 4.50 -10.58
C ASN A 333 -14.56 3.74 -11.90
N THR A 334 -15.29 2.63 -12.07
CA THR A 334 -15.27 1.81 -13.28
C THR A 334 -16.70 1.46 -13.71
N ALA A 335 -16.88 1.00 -14.96
CA ALA A 335 -18.20 0.75 -15.56
C ALA A 335 -19.07 -0.22 -14.73
N ILE A 336 -20.33 0.18 -14.49
CA ILE A 336 -21.32 -0.54 -13.68
C ILE A 336 -22.07 -1.65 -14.44
N GLY A 337 -22.67 -2.61 -13.72
CA GLY A 337 -23.47 -3.70 -14.29
C GLY A 337 -22.70 -4.99 -14.63
N ARG A 338 -21.38 -5.00 -14.41
CA ARG A 338 -20.52 -6.19 -14.43
C ARG A 338 -19.65 -6.18 -13.16
N ASN A 339 -19.24 -7.35 -12.65
CA ASN A 339 -18.39 -7.46 -11.45
C ASN A 339 -18.94 -6.69 -10.23
N VAL A 340 -20.24 -6.87 -9.93
CA VAL A 340 -20.92 -6.27 -8.76
C VAL A 340 -20.07 -6.47 -7.50
N LYS A 341 -19.63 -5.38 -6.87
CA LYS A 341 -18.79 -5.45 -5.68
C LYS A 341 -19.61 -5.88 -4.46
N VAL A 342 -18.96 -6.61 -3.56
CA VAL A 342 -19.53 -7.03 -2.29
C VAL A 342 -18.81 -6.25 -1.19
N ILE A 343 -19.60 -5.59 -0.35
CA ILE A 343 -19.17 -4.84 0.83
C ILE A 343 -19.65 -5.66 2.03
N SER A 344 -18.75 -6.38 2.68
CA SER A 344 -19.07 -7.37 3.71
C SER A 344 -19.54 -6.74 5.03
N ASP A 345 -18.94 -5.61 5.42
CA ASP A 345 -18.90 -5.16 6.81
C ASP A 345 -19.06 -3.64 6.97
N PHE A 346 -19.82 -2.99 6.07
CA PHE A 346 -20.03 -1.53 6.07
C PHE A 346 -20.43 -0.98 7.44
N ASP A 347 -19.57 -0.19 8.07
CA ASP A 347 -19.83 0.54 9.30
C ASP A 347 -20.39 1.94 8.99
N VAL A 348 -21.66 2.17 9.34
CA VAL A 348 -22.33 3.47 9.11
C VAL A 348 -21.69 4.65 9.84
N ALA A 349 -20.88 4.40 10.87
CA ALA A 349 -20.21 5.46 11.62
C ALA A 349 -18.86 5.85 11.01
N ALA A 350 -18.28 4.99 10.16
CA ALA A 350 -16.89 5.08 9.74
C ALA A 350 -16.73 5.08 8.21
N ASP A 351 -17.56 4.31 7.50
CA ASP A 351 -17.32 4.00 6.10
C ASP A 351 -18.01 4.97 5.15
N THR A 352 -17.41 5.13 3.98
CA THR A 352 -17.93 5.96 2.88
C THR A 352 -17.96 5.18 1.58
N ILE A 353 -18.98 5.40 0.76
CA ILE A 353 -19.10 4.87 -0.60
C ILE A 353 -18.78 6.01 -1.58
N ALA A 354 -17.64 5.94 -2.25
CA ALA A 354 -17.22 6.96 -3.20
C ALA A 354 -17.67 6.61 -4.63
N LEU A 355 -18.34 7.55 -5.31
CA LEU A 355 -18.97 7.39 -6.61
C LEU A 355 -18.36 8.37 -7.60
N ASP A 356 -17.65 7.87 -8.61
CA ASP A 356 -17.04 8.71 -9.64
C ASP A 356 -18.11 9.25 -10.61
N ASN A 357 -18.27 10.57 -10.70
CA ASN A 357 -19.32 11.17 -11.53
C ASN A 357 -19.09 11.01 -13.05
N SER A 358 -17.93 10.53 -13.49
CA SER A 358 -17.71 10.10 -14.88
C SER A 358 -18.43 8.79 -15.20
N ILE A 359 -18.72 7.98 -14.18
CA ILE A 359 -19.49 6.73 -14.27
C ILE A 359 -20.95 6.98 -13.91
N PHE A 360 -21.18 7.62 -12.76
CA PHE A 360 -22.51 7.97 -12.25
C PHE A 360 -22.96 9.33 -12.80
N THR A 361 -23.00 9.42 -14.14
CA THR A 361 -23.12 10.68 -14.92
C THR A 361 -24.33 11.58 -14.64
N LYS A 362 -25.33 11.11 -13.88
CA LYS A 362 -26.47 11.92 -13.43
C LYS A 362 -26.25 12.60 -12.08
N LEU A 363 -25.25 12.17 -11.32
CA LEU A 363 -24.87 12.80 -10.06
C LEU A 363 -24.11 14.10 -10.36
N PRO A 364 -24.61 15.25 -9.89
CA PRO A 364 -24.00 16.54 -10.21
C PRO A 364 -22.87 16.89 -9.24
N GLY A 365 -21.76 17.40 -9.78
CA GLY A 365 -20.64 17.93 -8.99
C GLY A 365 -19.86 16.86 -8.23
N THR A 366 -19.04 17.29 -7.28
CA THR A 366 -18.32 16.43 -6.33
C THR A 366 -18.68 16.85 -4.91
N GLY A 367 -18.49 15.97 -3.92
CA GLY A 367 -18.88 16.17 -2.53
C GLY A 367 -20.00 15.24 -2.07
N GLU A 368 -20.52 15.47 -0.87
CA GLU A 368 -21.56 14.62 -0.26
C GLU A 368 -22.76 14.46 -1.20
N LEU A 369 -23.22 13.22 -1.36
CA LEU A 369 -24.43 12.94 -2.15
C LEU A 369 -25.62 13.64 -1.50
N SER A 370 -26.28 14.52 -2.27
CA SER A 370 -27.52 15.11 -1.80
C SER A 370 -28.57 14.01 -1.52
N TYR A 371 -29.25 14.08 -0.38
CA TYR A 371 -30.36 13.18 -0.05
C TYR A 371 -31.48 13.16 -1.11
N ARG A 372 -31.55 14.18 -1.96
CA ARG A 372 -32.48 14.24 -3.09
C ARG A 372 -32.14 13.26 -4.22
N PHE A 373 -30.94 12.66 -4.22
CA PHE A 373 -30.52 11.70 -5.23
C PHE A 373 -30.46 10.27 -4.70
N PHE A 374 -30.95 10.03 -3.47
CA PHE A 374 -30.83 8.77 -2.77
C PHE A 374 -32.17 8.31 -2.19
N THR A 375 -32.49 7.02 -2.38
CA THR A 375 -33.68 6.41 -1.77
C THR A 375 -33.40 5.03 -1.22
N VAL A 376 -34.16 4.65 -0.18
CA VAL A 376 -34.15 3.29 0.39
C VAL A 376 -35.40 2.54 -0.05
N GLY A 377 -35.23 1.43 -0.76
CA GLY A 377 -36.32 0.61 -1.30
C GLY A 377 -35.86 -0.26 -2.49
N GLU A 378 -36.80 -0.98 -3.09
CA GLU A 378 -36.51 -1.86 -4.24
C GLU A 378 -36.36 -1.09 -5.57
N THR A 379 -36.94 0.10 -5.66
CA THR A 379 -36.98 0.95 -6.87
C THR A 379 -36.94 2.43 -6.50
N ALA A 380 -36.62 3.29 -7.48
CA ALA A 380 -36.73 4.76 -7.35
C ALA A 380 -38.18 5.17 -7.02
N LYS A 381 -38.33 6.23 -6.22
CA LYS A 381 -39.64 6.70 -5.72
C LYS A 381 -40.06 8.05 -6.27
N ASP A 382 -39.11 8.90 -6.62
CA ASP A 382 -39.36 10.14 -7.36
C ASP A 382 -38.56 10.17 -8.66
N ARG A 383 -38.40 11.34 -9.31
CA ARG A 383 -37.78 11.48 -10.65
C ARG A 383 -36.27 11.73 -10.60
N ASN A 384 -35.68 11.71 -9.42
CA ASN A 384 -34.30 12.10 -9.17
C ASN A 384 -33.58 11.10 -8.26
N ASP A 385 -34.18 9.96 -7.94
CA ASP A 385 -33.58 8.89 -7.13
C ASP A 385 -32.56 8.10 -7.94
N TYR A 386 -31.38 8.68 -8.16
CA TYR A 386 -30.32 8.07 -8.96
C TYR A 386 -29.59 6.93 -8.24
N ILE A 387 -29.50 6.96 -6.90
CA ILE A 387 -28.92 5.89 -6.08
C ILE A 387 -30.01 5.24 -5.24
N ILE A 388 -30.16 3.92 -5.39
CA ILE A 388 -31.19 3.13 -4.72
C ILE A 388 -30.51 2.09 -3.83
N TYR A 389 -30.92 2.02 -2.57
CA TYR A 389 -30.49 1.00 -1.63
C TYR A 389 -31.66 0.12 -1.15
N ASP A 390 -31.66 -1.15 -1.53
CA ASP A 390 -32.60 -2.13 -0.99
C ASP A 390 -32.06 -2.72 0.31
N LYS A 391 -32.54 -2.23 1.45
CA LYS A 391 -32.12 -2.70 2.79
C LYS A 391 -32.49 -4.17 3.07
N ASN A 392 -33.48 -4.75 2.39
CA ASN A 392 -33.86 -6.14 2.63
C ASN A 392 -32.83 -7.11 2.03
N THR A 393 -32.26 -6.74 0.89
CA THR A 393 -31.30 -7.56 0.14
C THR A 393 -29.85 -7.08 0.25
N GLY A 394 -29.63 -5.84 0.67
CA GLY A 394 -28.33 -5.16 0.70
C GLY A 394 -27.93 -4.55 -0.66
N VAL A 395 -28.77 -4.60 -1.69
CA VAL A 395 -28.38 -4.21 -3.05
C VAL A 395 -28.31 -2.69 -3.20
N LEU A 396 -27.20 -2.22 -3.79
CA LEU A 396 -27.04 -0.85 -4.29
C LEU A 396 -27.14 -0.82 -5.81
N SER A 397 -28.00 0.05 -6.33
CA SER A 397 -28.24 0.22 -7.76
C SER A 397 -28.20 1.69 -8.17
N TYR A 398 -27.77 1.93 -9.40
CA TYR A 398 -27.81 3.23 -10.05
C TYR A 398 -28.94 3.23 -11.08
N ASP A 399 -29.87 4.17 -10.95
CA ASP A 399 -30.94 4.40 -11.91
C ASP A 399 -30.60 5.64 -12.76
N PRO A 400 -30.20 5.49 -14.04
CA PRO A 400 -29.84 6.61 -14.89
C PRO A 400 -31.00 7.54 -15.26
N ASP A 401 -32.25 7.10 -15.12
CA ASP A 401 -33.42 7.96 -15.31
C ASP A 401 -33.97 8.51 -13.99
N GLY A 402 -33.56 7.89 -12.88
CA GLY A 402 -33.87 8.29 -11.51
C GLY A 402 -35.35 8.17 -11.15
N SER A 403 -36.18 7.59 -12.02
CA SER A 403 -37.64 7.54 -11.95
C SER A 403 -38.22 6.14 -11.75
N GLY A 404 -37.38 5.11 -11.88
CA GLY A 404 -37.78 3.70 -11.80
C GLY A 404 -38.50 3.20 -13.06
N SER A 405 -38.56 4.02 -14.13
CA SER A 405 -39.18 3.64 -15.40
C SER A 405 -38.27 2.70 -16.21
N ALA A 406 -36.96 2.97 -16.19
CA ALA A 406 -35.92 2.09 -16.69
C ALA A 406 -35.42 1.13 -15.61
N ALA A 407 -34.81 0.02 -16.03
CA ALA A 407 -34.18 -0.90 -15.11
C ALA A 407 -32.93 -0.26 -14.47
N ALA A 408 -32.93 -0.15 -13.15
CA ALA A 408 -31.76 0.25 -12.39
C ALA A 408 -30.63 -0.79 -12.52
N VAL A 409 -29.39 -0.30 -12.58
CA VAL A 409 -28.20 -1.14 -12.75
C VAL A 409 -27.55 -1.37 -11.40
N LYS A 410 -27.52 -2.64 -10.98
CA LYS A 410 -26.82 -3.06 -9.76
C LYS A 410 -25.31 -2.79 -9.87
N PHE A 411 -24.72 -2.18 -8.83
CA PHE A 411 -23.27 -1.94 -8.78
C PHE A 411 -22.60 -2.49 -7.51
N ALA A 412 -23.33 -2.66 -6.40
CA ALA A 412 -22.80 -3.27 -5.19
C ALA A 412 -23.83 -4.07 -4.37
N VAL A 413 -23.35 -4.83 -3.39
CA VAL A 413 -24.14 -5.46 -2.33
C VAL A 413 -23.47 -5.17 -1.00
N VAL A 414 -24.21 -4.65 -0.04
CA VAL A 414 -23.81 -4.44 1.36
C VAL A 414 -24.35 -5.62 2.17
N GLU A 415 -23.51 -6.62 2.44
CA GLU A 415 -23.93 -7.91 2.99
C GLU A 415 -24.46 -7.82 4.41
N ASN A 416 -23.86 -6.96 5.24
CA ASN A 416 -24.32 -6.71 6.60
C ASN A 416 -25.63 -5.89 6.66
N LYS A 417 -26.14 -5.42 5.51
CA LYS A 417 -27.38 -4.63 5.37
C LYS A 417 -27.42 -3.40 6.26
N ALA A 418 -26.27 -2.74 6.39
CA ALA A 418 -26.09 -1.49 7.12
C ALA A 418 -27.19 -0.46 6.80
N ALA A 419 -27.54 0.38 7.77
CA ALA A 419 -28.59 1.39 7.62
C ALA A 419 -28.05 2.61 6.87
N LEU A 420 -27.99 2.54 5.53
CA LEU A 420 -27.40 3.61 4.72
C LEU A 420 -28.30 4.85 4.61
N THR A 421 -27.64 6.01 4.56
CA THR A 421 -28.22 7.29 4.20
C THR A 421 -27.35 7.94 3.12
N ALA A 422 -27.83 9.03 2.51
CA ALA A 422 -27.05 9.76 1.51
C ALA A 422 -25.71 10.29 2.03
N ALA A 423 -25.61 10.56 3.34
CA ALA A 423 -24.39 11.05 3.98
C ALA A 423 -23.22 10.05 3.94
N HIS A 424 -23.50 8.76 3.71
CA HIS A 424 -22.47 7.75 3.54
C HIS A 424 -21.92 7.68 2.11
N PHE A 425 -22.36 8.56 1.20
CA PHE A 425 -21.91 8.58 -0.17
C PHE A 425 -21.18 9.89 -0.49
N LEU A 426 -20.04 9.76 -1.16
CA LEU A 426 -19.25 10.87 -1.65
C LEU A 426 -19.17 10.80 -3.17
N ILE A 427 -19.50 11.88 -3.85
CA ILE A 427 -19.30 12.00 -5.30
C ILE A 427 -17.88 12.50 -5.53
N ILE A 428 -17.09 11.78 -6.34
CA ILE A 428 -15.71 12.10 -6.66
C ILE A 428 -15.51 12.43 -8.14
#